data_AF-A0A7S3EYJ1-F1
#
_entry.id   AF-A0A7S3EYJ1-F1
#
_cell.length_a   1.000
_cell.length_b   1.000
_cell.length_c   1.000
_cell.angle_alpha   90.00
_cell.angle_beta   90.00
_cell.angle_gamma   90.00
#
_symmetry.space_group_name_H-M   'P 1'
#
loop_
_entity.id
_entity.type
_entity.pdbx_description
1 polymer ?
#
loop_
_entity_poly.entity_id
_entity_poly.type
_entity_poly.pdbx_seq_one_letter_code
_entity_poly.pdbx_strand_id
1 'polypeptide(L)'
;MYVMGGIDKAGDPAPPNALTTEIFHFAQKSCMDFLGNNSQVVSVKPTPLILGLRNHFTVEAIIYPRSLSGYSPIITKTDSAFRVGFGLVGLEHPAFKGDAEEGPMVHFFVGHWSPSGGGQQVQAKIELDTWMHVAGVYNGIDLRLYVNGTYMDQFDFITSEEEAEAMHSKGDVNIGGIMGKCALDGYVDEARLWDIDLPEEHIKQHMNQHMPLNTPNLLGQWTFNEGAGEVVVDSSGHRNHASFDRYAGGVELRRVQSRRPKLESKKSAREQHVDANFFKLQKWKREFEARNGRLPTKADLMLADSDIKNTAQRMGELGI
;
A
#
# COMPACT_ATOMS: atom_id res chain seq x y z
N MET A 1 1.03 30.20 -18.10
CA MET A 1 1.42 28.77 -18.02
C MET A 1 0.27 28.05 -17.33
N TYR A 2 -0.51 27.27 -18.06
CA TYR A 2 -1.67 26.56 -17.52
C TYR A 2 -1.21 25.26 -16.89
N VAL A 3 -1.86 24.84 -15.81
CA VAL A 3 -1.75 23.47 -15.32
C VAL A 3 -2.83 22.66 -16.04
N MET A 4 -2.43 21.91 -17.06
CA MET A 4 -3.27 20.91 -17.73
C MET A 4 -3.15 19.61 -16.93
N GLY A 5 -4.24 18.90 -16.65
CA GLY A 5 -4.13 17.52 -16.17
C GLY A 5 -5.39 16.94 -15.54
N GLY A 6 -5.86 15.84 -16.14
CA GLY A 6 -6.97 15.01 -15.69
C GLY A 6 -8.03 14.85 -16.78
N ILE A 7 -8.65 13.69 -16.85
CA ILE A 7 -9.94 13.51 -17.51
C ILE A 7 -10.99 13.30 -16.42
N ASP A 8 -12.16 13.87 -16.62
CA ASP A 8 -13.28 13.66 -15.71
C ASP A 8 -13.88 12.25 -15.89
N LYS A 9 -14.96 11.95 -15.15
CA LYS A 9 -15.65 10.66 -15.25
C LYS A 9 -16.31 10.41 -16.62
N ALA A 10 -16.50 11.44 -17.42
CA ALA A 10 -17.03 11.35 -18.78
C ALA A 10 -15.91 11.16 -19.83
N GLY A 11 -14.64 11.28 -19.42
CA GLY A 11 -13.47 11.18 -20.30
C GLY A 11 -13.06 12.51 -20.92
N ASP A 12 -13.67 13.61 -20.49
CA ASP A 12 -13.36 14.94 -21.02
C ASP A 12 -12.13 15.54 -20.32
N PRO A 13 -11.27 16.29 -21.03
CA PRO A 13 -10.15 17.00 -20.41
C PRO A 13 -10.64 17.95 -19.32
N ALA A 14 -10.11 17.82 -18.11
CA ALA A 14 -10.41 18.72 -17.00
C ALA A 14 -10.06 20.18 -17.40
N PRO A 15 -10.93 21.15 -17.11
CA PRO A 15 -10.75 22.52 -17.59
C PRO A 15 -9.47 23.16 -17.01
N PRO A 16 -8.75 23.97 -17.81
CA PRO A 16 -7.51 24.60 -17.38
C PRO A 16 -7.77 25.68 -16.31
N ASN A 17 -7.10 25.57 -15.16
CA ASN A 17 -7.17 26.58 -14.10
C ASN A 17 -6.06 27.64 -14.22
N ALA A 18 -6.38 28.89 -13.88
CA ALA A 18 -5.44 30.01 -13.85
C ALA A 18 -4.51 29.93 -12.63
N LEU A 19 -3.24 30.35 -12.80
CA LEU A 19 -2.18 30.35 -11.77
C LEU A 19 -2.48 31.22 -10.53
N THR A 20 -3.49 32.09 -10.62
CA THR A 20 -3.86 33.03 -9.55
C THR A 20 -4.87 32.47 -8.56
N THR A 21 -5.41 31.28 -8.82
CA THR A 21 -6.26 30.56 -7.86
C THR A 21 -5.35 30.00 -6.77
N GLU A 22 -5.73 30.11 -5.49
CA GLU A 22 -5.00 29.47 -4.39
C GLU A 22 -4.72 27.99 -4.73
N ILE A 23 -3.45 27.68 -4.99
CA ILE A 23 -3.01 26.34 -5.33
C ILE A 23 -2.81 25.59 -4.02
N PHE A 24 -3.82 24.81 -3.63
CA PHE A 24 -3.63 23.78 -2.63
C PHE A 24 -2.58 22.80 -3.15
N HIS A 25 -1.39 22.82 -2.56
CA HIS A 25 -0.28 21.92 -2.92
C HIS A 25 -0.58 20.43 -2.66
N PHE A 26 -1.79 20.09 -2.18
CA PHE A 26 -2.27 18.73 -1.90
C PHE A 26 -3.50 18.30 -2.72
N ALA A 27 -3.97 19.07 -3.71
CA ALA A 27 -5.05 18.63 -4.59
C ALA A 27 -4.50 17.77 -5.76
N GLN A 28 -4.35 16.48 -5.47
CA GLN A 28 -4.10 15.36 -6.39
C GLN A 28 -4.94 15.44 -7.68
N LYS A 29 -4.35 15.19 -8.87
CA LYS A 29 -5.01 15.45 -10.17
C LYS A 29 -5.52 14.19 -10.85
N SER A 30 -4.80 13.08 -10.77
CA SER A 30 -5.19 11.84 -11.45
C SER A 30 -4.56 10.60 -10.84
N CYS A 31 -5.18 9.44 -11.07
CA CYS A 31 -4.62 8.11 -10.84
C CYS A 31 -4.70 7.30 -12.14
N MET A 32 -4.00 6.17 -12.24
CA MET A 32 -4.14 5.25 -13.38
C MET A 32 -5.30 4.27 -13.14
N ASP A 33 -6.17 4.05 -14.14
CA ASP A 33 -7.34 3.15 -14.11
C ASP A 33 -7.06 1.86 -14.89
N PHE A 34 -6.81 0.75 -14.17
CA PHE A 34 -6.60 -0.58 -14.74
C PHE A 34 -7.90 -1.37 -14.69
N LEU A 35 -8.31 -1.97 -15.82
CA LEU A 35 -9.63 -2.61 -15.98
C LEU A 35 -9.53 -4.15 -15.98
N GLY A 36 -8.49 -4.72 -15.34
CA GLY A 36 -8.27 -6.17 -15.29
C GLY A 36 -7.83 -6.79 -16.62
N ASN A 37 -7.47 -5.99 -17.63
CA ASN A 37 -6.96 -6.48 -18.91
C ASN A 37 -5.45 -6.68 -18.84
N ASN A 38 -4.96 -7.90 -19.07
CA ASN A 38 -3.54 -8.25 -18.99
C ASN A 38 -2.64 -7.61 -20.07
N SER A 39 -3.20 -6.83 -21.00
CA SER A 39 -2.45 -5.97 -21.90
C SER A 39 -2.21 -4.57 -21.29
N GLN A 40 -2.98 -4.17 -20.28
CA GLN A 40 -2.84 -2.88 -19.61
C GLN A 40 -1.72 -2.93 -18.56
N VAL A 41 -0.53 -2.50 -18.95
CA VAL A 41 0.64 -2.46 -18.07
C VAL A 41 1.40 -1.15 -18.27
N VAL A 42 1.78 -0.52 -17.16
CA VAL A 42 2.75 0.58 -17.16
C VAL A 42 4.13 0.00 -16.87
N SER A 43 5.08 0.17 -17.78
CA SER A 43 6.41 -0.43 -17.68
C SER A 43 7.51 0.63 -17.59
N VAL A 44 8.41 0.47 -16.64
CA VAL A 44 9.64 1.24 -16.47
C VAL A 44 10.80 0.37 -16.91
N LYS A 45 11.55 0.83 -17.90
CA LYS A 45 12.72 0.09 -18.40
C LYS A 45 13.84 0.07 -17.35
N PRO A 46 14.60 -1.04 -17.27
CA PRO A 46 15.69 -1.15 -16.32
C PRO A 46 16.75 -0.06 -16.57
N THR A 47 17.22 0.53 -15.48
CA THR A 47 18.34 1.50 -15.47
C THR A 47 19.42 1.03 -14.51
N PRO A 48 20.66 1.56 -14.60
CA PRO A 48 21.72 1.17 -13.67
C PRO A 48 21.36 1.33 -12.20
N LEU A 49 20.58 2.37 -11.85
CA LEU A 49 20.09 2.59 -10.49
C LEU A 49 19.12 1.49 -10.04
N ILE A 50 18.11 1.19 -10.86
CA ILE A 50 17.12 0.14 -10.55
C ILE A 50 17.75 -1.26 -10.56
N LEU A 51 18.73 -1.52 -11.43
CA LEU A 51 19.48 -2.79 -11.47
C LEU A 51 20.51 -2.88 -10.33
N GLY A 52 20.85 -1.74 -9.73
CA GLY A 52 21.76 -1.60 -8.60
C GLY A 52 21.13 -1.94 -7.25
N LEU A 53 19.79 -2.05 -7.17
CA LEU A 53 19.09 -2.49 -5.96
C LEU A 53 19.66 -3.81 -5.42
N ARG A 54 19.76 -3.90 -4.10
CA ARG A 54 20.30 -5.07 -3.40
C ARG A 54 19.36 -5.55 -2.31
N ASN A 55 19.88 -5.90 -1.15
CA ASN A 55 19.13 -6.54 -0.07
C ASN A 55 18.31 -5.55 0.76
N HIS A 56 18.29 -4.25 0.46
CA HIS A 56 17.46 -3.29 1.17
C HIS A 56 16.72 -2.37 0.21
N PHE A 57 15.41 -2.19 0.42
CA PHE A 57 14.56 -1.31 -0.37
C PHE A 57 13.16 -1.18 0.22
N THR A 58 12.42 -0.19 -0.27
CA THR A 58 10.98 -0.06 -0.03
C THR A 58 10.26 0.11 -1.36
N VAL A 59 9.18 -0.64 -1.53
CA VAL A 59 8.25 -0.45 -2.65
C VAL A 59 6.89 -0.08 -2.07
N GLU A 60 6.26 0.96 -2.60
CA GLU A 60 4.98 1.43 -2.09
C GLU A 60 4.08 1.96 -3.20
N ALA A 61 2.77 1.90 -2.97
CA ALA A 61 1.78 2.47 -3.86
C ALA A 61 0.50 2.78 -3.09
N ILE A 62 -0.33 3.61 -3.70
CA ILE A 62 -1.67 3.89 -3.20
C ILE A 62 -2.67 3.28 -4.18
N ILE A 63 -3.53 2.42 -3.67
CA ILE A 63 -4.38 1.54 -4.47
C ILE A 63 -5.85 1.70 -4.11
N TYR A 64 -6.69 1.34 -5.07
CA TYR A 64 -8.12 1.12 -4.89
C TYR A 64 -8.49 -0.11 -5.72
N PRO A 65 -8.42 -1.33 -5.15
CA PRO A 65 -8.74 -2.55 -5.87
C PRO A 65 -10.27 -2.69 -6.00
N ARG A 66 -10.77 -2.88 -7.23
CA ARG A 66 -12.18 -3.24 -7.50
C ARG A 66 -12.38 -4.75 -7.43
N SER A 67 -11.39 -5.50 -7.88
CA SER A 67 -11.36 -6.97 -7.81
C SER A 67 -9.94 -7.46 -7.65
N LEU A 68 -9.78 -8.59 -6.97
CA LEU A 68 -8.52 -9.32 -6.81
C LEU A 68 -8.68 -10.80 -7.23
N SER A 69 -9.61 -11.09 -8.15
CA SER A 69 -10.01 -12.45 -8.59
C SER A 69 -8.92 -13.25 -9.35
N GLY A 70 -7.66 -12.84 -9.22
CA GLY A 70 -6.45 -13.45 -9.78
C GLY A 70 -5.23 -12.66 -9.30
N TYR A 71 -4.04 -13.01 -9.79
CA TYR A 71 -2.86 -12.19 -9.49
C TYR A 71 -3.07 -10.77 -10.00
N SER A 72 -2.97 -9.81 -9.09
CA SER A 72 -3.23 -8.40 -9.37
C SER A 72 -1.97 -7.60 -9.05
N PRO A 73 -0.95 -7.58 -9.94
CA PRO A 73 0.28 -6.84 -9.71
C PRO A 73 0.00 -5.36 -9.46
N ILE A 74 0.49 -4.82 -8.35
CA ILE A 74 0.36 -3.40 -8.03
C ILE A 74 1.60 -2.67 -8.56
N ILE A 75 2.77 -3.06 -8.06
CA ILE A 75 4.08 -2.65 -8.54
C ILE A 75 5.03 -3.82 -8.33
N THR A 76 5.61 -4.33 -9.41
CA THR A 76 6.45 -5.54 -9.39
C THR A 76 7.66 -5.38 -10.28
N LYS A 77 8.77 -5.99 -9.91
CA LYS A 77 9.95 -6.14 -10.75
C LYS A 77 10.31 -7.62 -10.75
N THR A 78 9.69 -8.39 -11.63
CA THR A 78 9.73 -9.86 -11.58
C THR A 78 9.71 -10.47 -12.98
N ASP A 79 9.91 -11.78 -13.09
CA ASP A 79 9.63 -12.51 -14.33
C ASP A 79 8.13 -12.88 -14.38
N SER A 80 7.63 -13.30 -15.55
CA SER A 80 6.20 -13.59 -15.73
C SER A 80 5.68 -14.76 -14.89
N ALA A 81 6.57 -15.50 -14.23
CA ALA A 81 6.26 -16.67 -13.42
C ALA A 81 6.52 -16.42 -11.93
N PHE A 82 6.83 -15.19 -11.53
CA PHE A 82 7.14 -14.81 -10.16
C PHE A 82 8.28 -15.64 -9.53
N ARG A 83 9.27 -16.05 -10.31
CA ARG A 83 10.39 -16.89 -9.82
C ARG A 83 11.52 -16.10 -9.19
N VAL A 84 11.62 -14.83 -9.55
CA VAL A 84 12.69 -13.90 -9.14
C VAL A 84 12.11 -12.50 -9.03
N GLY A 85 12.75 -11.62 -8.28
CA GLY A 85 12.42 -10.21 -8.19
C GLY A 85 11.71 -9.84 -6.91
N PHE A 86 10.83 -8.86 -6.97
CA PHE A 86 10.04 -8.43 -5.82
C PHE A 86 8.76 -7.73 -6.27
N GLY A 87 7.86 -7.48 -5.35
CA GLY A 87 6.76 -6.57 -5.60
C GLY A 87 5.57 -6.71 -4.66
N LEU A 88 4.64 -5.78 -4.84
CA LEU A 88 3.32 -5.79 -4.23
C LEU A 88 2.32 -6.42 -5.20
N VAL A 89 1.58 -7.42 -4.74
CA VAL A 89 0.59 -8.15 -5.54
C VAL A 89 -0.67 -8.35 -4.72
N GLY A 90 -1.83 -8.00 -5.27
CA GLY A 90 -3.11 -8.36 -4.71
C GLY A 90 -3.55 -9.76 -5.15
N LEU A 91 -4.20 -10.49 -4.26
CA LEU A 91 -4.77 -11.80 -4.54
C LEU A 91 -5.96 -12.06 -3.61
N GLU A 92 -7.07 -12.52 -4.16
CA GLU A 92 -8.15 -13.07 -3.36
C GLU A 92 -7.84 -14.53 -3.00
N HIS A 93 -7.62 -14.79 -1.72
CA HIS A 93 -7.43 -16.16 -1.23
C HIS A 93 -8.77 -16.88 -1.21
N PRO A 94 -8.89 -18.02 -1.89
CA PRO A 94 -10.10 -18.82 -1.79
C PRO A 94 -10.22 -19.38 -0.37
N ALA A 95 -11.46 -19.70 0.01
CA ALA A 95 -11.79 -20.41 1.23
C ALA A 95 -11.16 -21.81 1.28
N PHE A 96 -9.87 -21.92 1.63
CA PHE A 96 -9.24 -23.20 1.89
C PHE A 96 -9.51 -23.63 3.34
N LYS A 97 -9.91 -24.88 3.53
CA LYS A 97 -10.13 -25.47 4.85
C LYS A 97 -8.80 -25.55 5.62
N GLY A 98 -8.57 -24.60 6.53
CA GLY A 98 -7.47 -24.62 7.50
C GLY A 98 -6.53 -23.43 7.36
N ASP A 99 -6.55 -22.56 8.36
CA ASP A 99 -5.53 -21.59 8.77
C ASP A 99 -5.14 -20.41 7.86
N ALA A 100 -5.57 -20.35 6.59
CA ALA A 100 -5.42 -19.14 5.77
C ALA A 100 -6.63 -18.20 5.97
N GLU A 101 -6.38 -16.92 6.27
CA GLU A 101 -7.45 -15.92 6.31
C GLU A 101 -8.07 -15.77 4.91
N GLU A 102 -9.38 -15.99 4.80
CA GLU A 102 -10.10 -15.88 3.53
C GLU A 102 -10.29 -14.41 3.10
N GLY A 103 -10.29 -14.20 1.78
CA GLY A 103 -10.67 -12.94 1.15
C GLY A 103 -9.51 -12.15 0.50
N PRO A 104 -9.74 -10.86 0.20
CA PRO A 104 -8.78 -10.02 -0.50
C PRO A 104 -7.54 -9.72 0.34
N MET A 105 -6.37 -10.11 -0.18
CA MET A 105 -5.06 -9.91 0.43
C MET A 105 -4.17 -9.04 -0.46
N VAL A 106 -3.25 -8.30 0.17
CA VAL A 106 -2.05 -7.80 -0.49
C VAL A 106 -0.84 -8.56 0.03
N HIS A 107 0.04 -8.94 -0.88
CA HIS A 107 1.30 -9.62 -0.60
C HIS A 107 2.45 -8.68 -0.94
N PHE A 108 3.51 -8.75 -0.14
CA PHE A 108 4.83 -8.29 -0.54
C PHE A 108 5.79 -9.49 -0.56
N PHE A 109 6.51 -9.66 -1.67
CA PHE A 109 7.45 -10.76 -1.84
C PHE A 109 8.83 -10.27 -2.29
N VAL A 110 9.85 -11.08 -2.00
CA VAL A 110 11.22 -10.97 -2.52
C VAL A 110 11.68 -12.36 -2.98
N GLY A 111 12.37 -12.42 -4.12
CA GLY A 111 12.79 -13.67 -4.75
C GLY A 111 11.63 -14.42 -5.42
N HIS A 112 11.50 -15.69 -5.08
CA HIS A 112 10.43 -16.55 -5.58
C HIS A 112 9.12 -16.30 -4.82
N TRP A 113 8.00 -16.28 -5.53
CA TRP A 113 6.67 -16.18 -4.95
C TRP A 113 5.70 -17.20 -5.53
N SER A 114 4.86 -17.78 -4.66
CA SER A 114 3.83 -18.75 -5.00
C SER A 114 2.59 -18.49 -4.13
N PRO A 115 1.37 -18.54 -4.71
CA PRO A 115 0.13 -18.30 -3.97
C PRO A 115 -0.28 -19.49 -3.07
N SER A 116 0.16 -20.71 -3.39
CA SER A 116 -0.19 -21.92 -2.63
C SER A 116 0.76 -22.16 -1.45
N GLY A 117 1.44 -21.11 -0.99
CA GLY A 117 2.59 -21.21 -0.11
C GLY A 117 3.89 -21.51 -0.87
N GLY A 118 5.01 -21.13 -0.26
CA GLY A 118 6.35 -21.13 -0.85
C GLY A 118 6.83 -19.71 -1.20
N GLY A 119 8.15 -19.49 -1.07
CA GLY A 119 8.77 -18.18 -1.30
C GLY A 119 8.82 -17.28 -0.05
N GLN A 120 9.55 -16.17 -0.15
CA GLN A 120 9.70 -15.19 0.93
C GLN A 120 8.67 -14.08 0.77
N GLN A 121 7.69 -14.07 1.66
CA GLN A 121 6.57 -13.15 1.56
C GLN A 121 5.94 -12.83 2.91
N VAL A 122 5.25 -11.70 2.92
CA VAL A 122 4.35 -11.24 3.98
C VAL A 122 3.02 -10.86 3.34
N GLN A 123 1.93 -10.94 4.09
CA GLN A 123 0.60 -10.67 3.57
C GLN A 123 -0.31 -9.96 4.57
N ALA A 124 -1.28 -9.22 4.07
CA ALA A 124 -2.24 -8.53 4.89
C ALA A 124 -3.62 -8.49 4.24
N LYS A 125 -4.65 -8.70 5.05
CA LYS A 125 -6.04 -8.54 4.63
C LYS A 125 -6.35 -7.07 4.35
N ILE A 126 -6.96 -6.85 3.20
CA ILE A 126 -7.35 -5.53 2.71
C ILE A 126 -8.85 -5.49 2.37
N GLU A 127 -9.35 -4.31 2.05
CA GLU A 127 -10.74 -4.11 1.65
C GLU A 127 -10.78 -3.71 0.18
N LEU A 128 -11.73 -4.27 -0.57
CA LEU A 128 -12.03 -3.80 -1.91
C LEU A 128 -12.76 -2.45 -1.86
N ASP A 129 -12.77 -1.77 -3.00
CA ASP A 129 -13.51 -0.52 -3.20
C ASP A 129 -13.17 0.59 -2.19
N THR A 130 -11.96 0.54 -1.64
CA THR A 130 -11.46 1.50 -0.65
C THR A 130 -10.03 1.92 -0.99
N TRP A 131 -9.76 3.22 -0.85
CA TRP A 131 -8.42 3.74 -1.05
C TRP A 131 -7.52 3.37 0.13
N MET A 132 -6.34 2.86 -0.19
CA MET A 132 -5.34 2.49 0.81
C MET A 132 -3.92 2.65 0.30
N HIS A 133 -3.01 2.93 1.22
CA HIS A 133 -1.58 2.89 0.98
C HIS A 133 -1.06 1.51 1.37
N VAL A 134 -0.18 0.95 0.55
CA VAL A 134 0.49 -0.32 0.78
C VAL A 134 1.99 -0.14 0.58
N ALA A 135 2.80 -0.64 1.52
CA ALA A 135 4.26 -0.59 1.42
C ALA A 135 4.89 -1.90 1.88
N GLY A 136 5.78 -2.44 1.04
CA GLY A 136 6.66 -3.55 1.35
C GLY A 136 8.07 -3.05 1.60
N VAL A 137 8.65 -3.43 2.72
CA VAL A 137 10.01 -3.07 3.15
C VAL A 137 10.85 -4.33 3.24
N TYR A 138 12.03 -4.30 2.66
CA TYR A 138 13.05 -5.33 2.80
C TYR A 138 14.34 -4.69 3.28
N ASN A 139 15.02 -5.27 4.27
CA ASN A 139 16.27 -4.73 4.85
C ASN A 139 17.43 -5.76 4.87
N GLY A 140 17.25 -6.90 4.21
CA GLY A 140 18.24 -7.96 4.11
C GLY A 140 18.22 -8.92 5.31
N ILE A 141 17.33 -8.67 6.27
CA ILE A 141 17.11 -9.47 7.48
C ILE A 141 15.65 -9.93 7.56
N ASP A 142 14.71 -9.06 7.18
CA ASP A 142 13.27 -9.31 7.20
C ASP A 142 12.54 -8.60 6.04
N LEU A 143 11.38 -9.15 5.69
CA LEU A 143 10.35 -8.47 4.92
C LEU A 143 9.29 -7.95 5.89
N ARG A 144 8.81 -6.73 5.68
CA ARG A 144 7.71 -6.12 6.45
C ARG A 144 6.67 -5.52 5.52
N LEU A 145 5.40 -5.67 5.89
CA LEU A 145 4.27 -5.11 5.14
C LEU A 145 3.51 -4.09 5.99
N TYR A 146 3.19 -2.96 5.37
CA TYR A 146 2.44 -1.86 5.96
C TYR A 146 1.20 -1.56 5.13
N VAL A 147 0.06 -1.36 5.79
CA VAL A 147 -1.20 -0.91 5.17
C VAL A 147 -1.68 0.35 5.88
N ASN A 148 -1.88 1.43 5.13
CA ASN A 148 -2.14 2.77 5.64
C ASN A 148 -1.13 3.15 6.73
N GLY A 149 0.15 2.98 6.42
CA GLY A 149 1.26 3.28 7.32
C GLY A 149 1.40 2.36 8.53
N THR A 150 0.53 1.38 8.73
CA THR A 150 0.58 0.53 9.92
C THR A 150 1.11 -0.84 9.62
N TYR A 151 2.04 -1.28 10.47
CA TYR A 151 2.65 -2.60 10.41
C TYR A 151 1.58 -3.71 10.45
N MET A 152 1.69 -4.65 9.51
CA MET A 152 0.75 -5.75 9.35
C MET A 152 1.39 -7.11 9.60
N ASP A 153 2.55 -7.37 8.99
CA ASP A 153 3.15 -8.70 8.97
C ASP A 153 4.68 -8.62 8.72
N GLN A 154 5.40 -9.66 9.16
CA GLN A 154 6.85 -9.81 9.01
C GLN A 154 7.24 -11.25 8.68
N PHE A 155 8.28 -11.38 7.86
CA PHE A 155 8.92 -12.66 7.57
C PHE A 155 10.44 -12.50 7.66
N ASP A 156 11.07 -13.25 8.55
CA ASP A 156 12.53 -13.24 8.70
C ASP A 156 13.19 -13.90 7.48
N PHE A 157 14.05 -13.15 6.81
CA PHE A 157 14.76 -13.60 5.63
C PHE A 157 16.10 -12.88 5.49
N ILE A 158 17.14 -13.54 6.03
CA ILE A 158 18.50 -13.03 6.01
C ILE A 158 19.17 -13.38 4.68
N THR A 159 19.70 -12.38 3.98
CA THR A 159 20.45 -12.58 2.73
C THR A 159 21.71 -11.73 2.69
N SER A 160 22.76 -12.29 2.13
CA SER A 160 23.90 -11.54 1.64
C SER A 160 23.56 -10.71 0.40
N GLU A 161 24.41 -9.74 0.08
CA GLU A 161 24.34 -8.93 -1.14
C GLU A 161 24.33 -9.77 -2.43
N GLU A 162 25.13 -10.84 -2.47
CA GLU A 162 25.26 -11.74 -3.62
C GLU A 162 23.97 -12.55 -3.84
N GLU A 163 23.38 -13.07 -2.76
CA GLU A 163 22.09 -13.78 -2.81
C GLU A 163 20.97 -12.85 -3.27
N ALA A 164 20.91 -11.62 -2.73
CA ALA A 164 19.94 -10.62 -3.15
C ALA A 164 20.08 -10.26 -4.63
N GLU A 165 21.31 -10.05 -5.12
CA GLU A 165 21.55 -9.80 -6.53
C GLU A 165 21.07 -10.94 -7.44
N ALA A 166 21.29 -12.19 -7.03
CA ALA A 166 20.84 -13.37 -7.77
C ALA A 166 19.30 -13.51 -7.79
N MET A 167 18.62 -13.03 -6.74
CA MET A 167 17.16 -13.04 -6.66
C MET A 167 16.51 -11.91 -7.43
N HIS A 168 17.19 -10.80 -7.72
CA HIS A 168 16.59 -9.68 -8.42
C HIS A 168 16.39 -9.97 -9.91
N SER A 169 15.15 -9.79 -10.40
CA SER A 169 14.86 -9.77 -11.83
C SER A 169 15.71 -8.71 -12.52
N LYS A 170 16.19 -8.98 -13.74
CA LYS A 170 16.82 -7.96 -14.61
C LYS A 170 15.83 -7.28 -15.57
N GLY A 171 14.55 -7.66 -15.51
CA GLY A 171 13.47 -7.11 -16.34
C GLY A 171 12.93 -5.76 -15.85
N ASP A 172 11.85 -5.31 -16.50
CA ASP A 172 11.16 -4.05 -16.22
C ASP A 172 10.53 -4.02 -14.82
N VAL A 173 10.34 -2.81 -14.27
CA VAL A 173 9.36 -2.58 -13.20
C VAL A 173 8.01 -2.39 -13.88
N ASN A 174 7.00 -3.16 -13.48
CA ASN A 174 5.66 -3.12 -14.03
C ASN A 174 4.66 -2.69 -12.96
N ILE A 175 3.75 -1.78 -13.32
CA ILE A 175 2.69 -1.28 -12.48
C ILE A 175 1.34 -1.69 -13.08
N GLY A 176 0.47 -2.25 -12.25
CA GLY A 176 -0.90 -2.65 -12.59
C GLY A 176 -1.04 -3.95 -13.40
N GLY A 177 0.05 -4.62 -13.78
CA GLY A 177 -0.03 -5.91 -14.45
C GLY A 177 1.30 -6.50 -14.91
N ILE A 178 1.23 -7.70 -15.49
CA ILE A 178 2.30 -8.34 -16.26
C ILE A 178 1.73 -8.67 -17.63
N MET A 179 2.39 -8.16 -18.68
CA MET A 179 1.92 -8.20 -20.05
C MET A 179 1.55 -9.63 -20.48
N GLY A 180 0.31 -9.81 -20.94
CA GLY A 180 -0.23 -11.09 -21.43
C GLY A 180 -0.41 -12.17 -20.36
N LYS A 181 -0.30 -11.82 -19.07
CA LYS A 181 -0.41 -12.78 -17.95
C LYS A 181 -1.52 -12.43 -16.98
N CYS A 182 -1.37 -11.31 -16.28
CA CYS A 182 -2.26 -10.93 -15.20
C CYS A 182 -2.32 -9.40 -15.07
N ALA A 183 -3.39 -8.89 -14.47
CA ALA A 183 -3.62 -7.47 -14.33
C ALA A 183 -4.42 -7.17 -13.07
N LEU A 184 -4.18 -5.99 -12.53
CA LEU A 184 -5.01 -5.36 -11.53
C LEU A 184 -6.32 -4.89 -12.16
N ASP A 185 -7.42 -5.05 -11.45
CA ASP A 185 -8.63 -4.26 -11.67
C ASP A 185 -8.79 -3.27 -10.52
N GLY A 186 -8.53 -1.99 -10.81
CA GLY A 186 -8.53 -0.93 -9.80
C GLY A 186 -7.73 0.29 -10.21
N TYR A 187 -7.56 1.20 -9.25
CA TYR A 187 -6.75 2.40 -9.43
C TYR A 187 -5.40 2.26 -8.73
N VAL A 188 -4.35 2.83 -9.35
CA VAL A 188 -3.03 3.01 -8.73
C VAL A 188 -2.62 4.47 -8.78
N ASP A 189 -2.03 4.94 -7.69
CA ASP A 189 -1.53 6.28 -7.51
C ASP A 189 -0.24 6.28 -6.68
N GLU A 190 0.58 7.31 -6.82
CA GLU A 190 1.81 7.53 -6.03
C GLU A 190 2.71 6.28 -5.90
N ALA A 191 2.89 5.53 -6.98
CA ALA A 191 3.74 4.34 -6.99
C ALA A 191 5.21 4.76 -6.85
N ARG A 192 5.96 4.14 -5.95
CA ARG A 192 7.36 4.51 -5.64
C ARG A 192 8.23 3.30 -5.40
N LEU A 193 9.52 3.51 -5.67
CA LEU A 193 10.60 2.57 -5.37
C LEU A 193 11.74 3.32 -4.72
N TRP A 194 12.20 2.81 -3.58
CA TRP A 194 13.21 3.41 -2.72
C TRP A 194 14.39 2.45 -2.53
N ASP A 195 15.61 2.96 -2.58
CA ASP A 195 16.86 2.27 -2.25
C ASP A 195 17.19 2.42 -0.75
N ILE A 196 16.16 2.24 0.09
CA ILE A 196 16.25 2.29 1.55
C ILE A 196 15.07 1.54 2.15
N ASP A 197 15.28 0.85 3.27
CA ASP A 197 14.22 0.34 4.13
C ASP A 197 13.62 1.49 4.95
N LEU A 198 12.47 2.02 4.52
CA LEU A 198 11.85 3.14 5.21
C LEU A 198 11.34 2.69 6.58
N PRO A 199 11.62 3.45 7.66
CA PRO A 199 11.03 3.19 8.95
C PRO A 199 9.53 3.47 8.93
N GLU A 200 8.78 2.82 9.82
CA GLU A 200 7.32 2.92 9.90
C GLU A 200 6.85 4.38 10.01
N GLU A 201 7.55 5.20 10.78
CA GLU A 201 7.23 6.62 10.96
C GLU A 201 7.30 7.39 9.64
N HIS A 202 8.30 7.10 8.80
CA HIS A 202 8.42 7.73 7.48
C HIS A 202 7.33 7.23 6.54
N ILE A 203 6.98 5.95 6.59
CA ILE A 203 5.86 5.40 5.80
C ILE A 203 4.55 6.10 6.17
N LYS A 204 4.24 6.21 7.47
CA LYS A 204 3.07 6.93 7.99
C LYS A 204 3.04 8.39 7.56
N GLN A 205 4.19 9.07 7.57
CA GLN A 205 4.29 10.48 7.18
C GLN A 205 4.14 10.67 5.67
N HIS A 206 4.77 9.82 4.86
CA HIS A 206 4.88 9.99 3.42
C HIS A 206 3.70 9.42 2.63
N MET A 207 2.86 8.55 3.21
CA MET A 207 1.73 7.92 2.51
C MET A 207 0.68 8.90 1.96
N ASN A 208 0.66 10.14 2.42
CA ASN A 208 -0.22 11.18 1.88
C ASN A 208 0.52 12.27 1.11
N GLN A 209 1.86 12.27 1.12
CA GLN A 209 2.68 13.39 0.65
C GLN A 209 3.32 13.08 -0.69
N HIS A 210 3.43 14.09 -1.55
CA HIS A 210 4.30 14.02 -2.73
C HIS A 210 5.76 14.24 -2.31
N MET A 211 6.64 13.30 -2.67
CA MET A 211 8.08 13.46 -2.39
C MET A 211 8.70 14.51 -3.34
N PRO A 212 9.50 15.45 -2.82
CA PRO A 212 10.20 16.42 -3.66
C PRO A 212 11.16 15.81 -4.68
N LEU A 213 11.44 16.56 -5.74
CA LEU A 213 12.49 16.24 -6.71
C LEU A 213 13.84 16.03 -5.99
N ASN A 214 14.61 15.03 -6.40
CA ASN A 214 15.89 14.64 -5.82
C ASN A 214 15.83 14.26 -4.33
N THR A 215 14.69 13.73 -3.87
CA THR A 215 14.63 13.10 -2.54
C THR A 215 15.67 11.98 -2.47
N PRO A 216 16.54 11.93 -1.44
CA PRO A 216 17.56 10.90 -1.31
C PRO A 216 16.96 9.49 -1.32
N ASN A 217 17.65 8.56 -1.99
CA ASN A 217 17.28 7.14 -2.13
C ASN A 217 15.94 6.87 -2.84
N LEU A 218 15.23 7.89 -3.34
CA LEU A 218 14.03 7.68 -4.14
C LEU A 218 14.41 7.34 -5.57
N LEU A 219 14.34 6.06 -5.94
CA LEU A 219 14.71 5.60 -7.29
C LEU A 219 13.66 5.98 -8.34
N GLY A 220 12.38 6.00 -7.97
CA GLY A 220 11.31 6.37 -8.89
C GLY A 220 10.05 6.76 -8.17
N GLN A 221 9.33 7.74 -8.73
CA GLN A 221 7.99 8.12 -8.27
C GLN A 221 7.09 8.39 -9.47
N TRP A 222 6.01 7.63 -9.58
CA TRP A 222 5.05 7.70 -10.68
C TRP A 222 3.70 8.11 -10.12
N THR A 223 3.37 9.40 -10.30
CA THR A 223 2.18 10.04 -9.72
C THR A 223 0.97 10.07 -10.66
N PHE A 224 1.18 9.75 -11.94
CA PHE A 224 0.14 9.75 -12.98
C PHE A 224 -0.57 11.10 -13.18
N ASN A 225 0.05 12.22 -12.78
CA ASN A 225 -0.55 13.56 -12.86
C ASN A 225 -0.30 14.29 -14.19
N GLU A 226 0.32 13.66 -15.18
CA GLU A 226 0.70 14.29 -16.46
C GLU A 226 -0.48 14.55 -17.40
N GLY A 227 -1.68 14.09 -17.02
CA GLY A 227 -2.91 14.26 -17.81
C GLY A 227 -3.08 13.17 -18.86
N ALA A 228 -2.62 13.40 -20.08
CA ALA A 228 -2.80 12.47 -21.21
C ALA A 228 -1.45 12.06 -21.82
N GLY A 229 -1.47 11.03 -22.66
CA GLY A 229 -0.26 10.48 -23.30
C GLY A 229 0.21 9.18 -22.68
N GLU A 230 1.17 8.56 -23.34
CA GLU A 230 1.64 7.20 -23.08
C GLU A 230 2.87 7.15 -22.15
N VAL A 231 3.43 8.32 -21.81
CA VAL A 231 4.58 8.44 -20.91
C VAL A 231 4.09 8.78 -19.51
N VAL A 232 4.57 8.07 -18.49
CA VAL A 232 4.43 8.40 -17.07
C VAL A 232 5.75 8.98 -16.57
N VAL A 233 5.74 10.21 -16.11
CA VAL A 233 6.96 10.92 -15.73
C VAL A 233 7.35 10.49 -14.33
N ASP A 234 8.54 9.91 -14.22
CA ASP A 234 9.25 9.82 -12.95
C ASP A 234 9.59 11.21 -12.41
N SER A 235 8.94 11.60 -11.30
CA SER A 235 9.15 12.87 -10.60
C SER A 235 10.31 12.86 -9.61
N SER A 236 10.99 11.73 -9.42
CA SER A 236 12.14 11.64 -8.50
C SER A 236 13.38 12.42 -8.97
N GLY A 237 13.50 12.64 -10.28
CA GLY A 237 14.66 13.28 -10.91
C GLY A 237 15.62 12.31 -11.59
N HIS A 238 15.43 11.00 -11.41
CA HIS A 238 16.29 9.95 -11.98
C HIS A 238 15.93 9.55 -13.43
N ARG A 239 14.88 10.15 -13.99
CA ARG A 239 14.40 9.89 -15.37
C ARG A 239 14.04 8.43 -15.63
N ASN A 240 13.62 7.71 -14.59
CA ASN A 240 13.06 6.36 -14.70
C ASN A 240 11.60 6.43 -15.19
N HIS A 241 11.36 7.16 -16.29
CA HIS A 241 10.03 7.35 -16.84
C HIS A 241 9.44 6.00 -17.27
N ALA A 242 8.14 5.82 -17.04
CA ALA A 242 7.40 4.66 -17.49
C ALA A 242 6.70 4.95 -18.82
N SER A 243 6.29 3.89 -19.51
CA SER A 243 5.47 3.97 -20.71
C SER A 243 4.39 2.91 -20.70
N PHE A 244 3.28 3.15 -21.41
CA PHE A 244 2.23 2.17 -21.65
C PHE A 244 1.58 2.37 -23.03
N ASP A 245 1.00 1.32 -23.59
CA ASP A 245 0.20 1.40 -24.81
C ASP A 245 -1.19 1.96 -24.46
N ARG A 246 -1.61 3.06 -25.11
CA ARG A 246 -2.91 3.67 -24.82
C ARG A 246 -4.08 2.70 -25.01
N TYR A 247 -4.05 1.92 -26.10
CA TYR A 247 -5.11 0.96 -26.45
C TYR A 247 -4.58 -0.47 -26.39
N ALA A 248 -4.29 -0.94 -25.18
CA ALA A 248 -3.74 -2.27 -24.97
C ALA A 248 -4.86 -3.32 -24.89
N GLY A 249 -4.79 -4.35 -25.74
CA GLY A 249 -5.79 -5.43 -25.75
C GLY A 249 -7.22 -4.94 -26.07
N GLY A 250 -7.33 -3.89 -26.89
CA GLY A 250 -8.63 -3.30 -27.29
C GLY A 250 -9.31 -2.45 -26.23
N VAL A 251 -8.69 -2.24 -25.07
CA VAL A 251 -9.22 -1.43 -23.97
C VAL A 251 -8.28 -0.25 -23.72
N GLU A 252 -8.84 0.93 -23.54
CA GLU A 252 -8.05 2.13 -23.24
C GLU A 252 -7.51 2.09 -21.81
N LEU A 253 -6.19 2.18 -21.66
CA LEU A 253 -5.54 2.47 -20.39
C LEU A 253 -5.45 3.99 -20.24
N ARG A 254 -6.03 4.51 -19.16
CA ARG A 254 -6.20 5.95 -19.00
C ARG A 254 -5.91 6.39 -17.57
N ARG A 255 -5.41 7.61 -17.48
CA ARG A 255 -5.44 8.35 -16.22
C ARG A 255 -6.85 8.86 -15.99
N VAL A 256 -7.34 8.89 -14.77
CA VAL A 256 -8.67 9.45 -14.42
C VAL A 256 -8.53 10.34 -13.19
N GLN A 257 -9.47 11.26 -12.97
CA GLN A 257 -9.48 12.07 -11.75
C GLN A 257 -9.45 11.19 -10.49
N SER A 258 -8.42 11.38 -9.67
CA SER A 258 -8.29 10.67 -8.39
C SER A 258 -9.36 11.17 -7.41
N ARG A 259 -10.05 10.22 -6.77
CA ARG A 259 -11.07 10.47 -5.72
C ARG A 259 -10.60 10.05 -4.34
N ARG A 260 -9.28 9.96 -4.18
CA ARG A 260 -8.66 9.51 -2.95
C ARG A 260 -8.91 10.53 -1.81
N PRO A 261 -9.40 10.10 -0.64
CA PRO A 261 -9.42 10.95 0.53
C PRO A 261 -8.01 11.08 1.12
N LYS A 262 -7.83 11.93 2.13
CA LYS A 262 -6.66 11.77 2.99
C LYS A 262 -6.71 10.39 3.64
N LEU A 263 -5.65 9.61 3.52
CA LEU A 263 -5.54 8.31 4.15
C LEU A 263 -5.21 8.49 5.63
N GLU A 264 -5.98 7.85 6.49
CA GLU A 264 -5.72 7.83 7.92
C GLU A 264 -4.99 6.54 8.28
N SER A 265 -4.06 6.62 9.24
CA SER A 265 -3.30 5.44 9.62
C SER A 265 -4.21 4.38 10.21
N LYS A 266 -4.12 3.13 9.74
CA LYS A 266 -4.87 2.03 10.33
C LYS A 266 -4.40 1.84 11.76
N LYS A 267 -5.27 1.60 12.74
CA LYS A 267 -4.79 1.28 14.10
C LYS A 267 -4.13 -0.10 14.08
N SER A 268 -2.96 -0.25 14.69
CA SER A 268 -2.31 -1.56 14.87
C SER A 268 -3.20 -2.47 15.72
N ALA A 269 -3.01 -3.80 15.64
CA ALA A 269 -3.76 -4.75 16.48
C ALA A 269 -3.62 -4.43 17.98
N ARG A 270 -2.43 -3.97 18.40
CA ARG A 270 -2.17 -3.53 19.77
C ARG A 270 -2.98 -2.28 20.15
N GLU A 271 -3.01 -1.26 19.29
CA GLU A 271 -3.80 -0.04 19.53
C GLU A 271 -5.30 -0.35 19.53
N GLN A 272 -5.78 -1.17 18.60
CA GLN A 272 -7.18 -1.63 18.59
C GLN A 272 -7.54 -2.38 19.87
N HIS A 273 -6.62 -3.22 20.39
CA HIS A 273 -6.83 -3.94 21.65
C HIS A 273 -6.90 -2.99 22.86
N VAL A 274 -6.03 -1.98 22.90
CA VAL A 274 -6.06 -0.95 23.96
C VAL A 274 -7.35 -0.14 23.89
N ASP A 275 -7.77 0.29 22.70
CA ASP A 275 -9.02 1.02 22.50
C ASP A 275 -10.25 0.20 22.87
N ALA A 276 -10.29 -1.08 22.47
CA ALA A 276 -11.39 -1.98 22.82
C ALA A 276 -11.50 -2.14 24.34
N ASN A 277 -10.37 -2.31 25.03
CA ASN A 277 -10.31 -2.38 26.49
C ASN A 277 -10.75 -1.06 27.14
N PHE A 278 -10.32 0.08 26.61
CA PHE A 278 -10.75 1.39 27.08
C PHE A 278 -12.27 1.56 26.93
N PHE A 279 -12.84 1.31 25.75
CA PHE A 279 -14.28 1.45 25.50
C PHE A 279 -15.10 0.46 26.32
N LYS A 280 -14.62 -0.78 26.50
CA LYS A 280 -15.23 -1.77 27.39
C LYS A 280 -15.35 -1.22 28.81
N LEU A 281 -14.25 -0.69 29.35
CA LEU A 281 -14.22 -0.12 30.69
C LEU A 281 -15.11 1.12 30.82
N GLN A 282 -15.08 2.03 29.83
CA GLN A 282 -15.94 3.21 29.81
C GLN A 282 -17.44 2.86 29.76
N LYS A 283 -17.81 1.85 28.96
CA LYS A 283 -19.18 1.34 28.91
C LYS A 283 -19.63 0.82 30.27
N TRP A 284 -18.81 -0.02 30.91
CA TRP A 284 -19.10 -0.53 32.25
C TRP A 284 -19.24 0.60 33.28
N LYS A 285 -18.36 1.61 33.26
CA LYS A 285 -18.44 2.77 34.17
C LYS A 285 -19.76 3.54 34.00
N ARG A 286 -20.22 3.75 32.76
CA ARG A 286 -21.53 4.39 32.47
C ARG A 286 -22.71 3.56 33.00
N GLU A 287 -22.67 2.25 32.80
CA GLU A 287 -23.72 1.35 33.31
C GLU A 287 -23.72 1.24 34.84
N PHE A 288 -22.54 1.32 35.47
CA PHE A 288 -22.44 1.41 36.92
C PHE A 288 -23.05 2.71 37.44
N GLU A 289 -22.71 3.84 36.84
CA GLU A 289 -23.23 5.16 37.24
C GLU A 289 -24.74 5.23 37.08
N ALA A 290 -25.28 4.75 35.96
CA ALA A 290 -26.71 4.68 35.73
C ALA A 290 -27.46 3.85 36.78
N ARG A 291 -26.84 2.77 37.28
CA ARG A 291 -27.45 1.90 38.31
C ARG A 291 -27.31 2.43 39.73
N ASN A 292 -26.23 3.13 40.03
CA ASN A 292 -25.86 3.48 41.41
C ASN A 292 -25.93 4.98 41.72
N GLY A 293 -26.15 5.84 40.72
CA GLY A 293 -26.19 7.29 40.87
C GLY A 293 -24.85 7.92 41.25
N ARG A 294 -23.75 7.19 41.08
CA ARG A 294 -22.37 7.64 41.36
C ARG A 294 -21.36 6.96 40.46
N LEU A 295 -20.22 7.60 40.25
CA LEU A 295 -19.08 6.96 39.60
C LEU A 295 -18.54 5.77 40.42
N PRO A 296 -18.02 4.72 39.76
CA PRO A 296 -17.39 3.59 40.44
C PRO A 296 -16.07 3.98 41.10
N THR A 297 -15.82 3.43 42.28
CA THR A 297 -14.57 3.52 43.02
C THR A 297 -13.62 2.37 42.64
N LYS A 298 -12.38 2.42 43.13
CA LYS A 298 -11.44 1.29 43.00
C LYS A 298 -11.99 -0.01 43.60
N ALA A 299 -12.73 0.07 44.71
CA ALA A 299 -13.34 -1.11 45.33
C ALA A 299 -14.41 -1.72 44.41
N ASP A 300 -15.22 -0.89 43.76
CA ASP A 300 -16.22 -1.36 42.80
C ASP A 300 -15.57 -2.04 41.59
N LEU A 301 -14.44 -1.50 41.10
CA LEU A 301 -13.66 -2.12 40.01
C LEU A 301 -13.02 -3.45 40.44
N MET A 302 -12.59 -3.58 41.69
CA MET A 302 -12.03 -4.84 42.22
C MET A 302 -13.08 -5.94 42.41
N LEU A 303 -14.35 -5.55 42.61
CA LEU A 303 -15.50 -6.42 42.77
C LEU A 303 -16.26 -6.69 41.46
N ALA A 304 -15.87 -6.02 40.37
CA ALA A 304 -16.38 -6.30 39.04
C ALA A 304 -16.02 -7.74 38.60
N ASP A 305 -16.66 -8.20 37.53
CA ASP A 305 -16.29 -9.47 36.91
C ASP A 305 -14.79 -9.48 36.50
N SER A 306 -14.25 -10.67 36.34
CA SER A 306 -12.82 -10.86 36.09
C SER A 306 -12.32 -10.16 34.82
N ASP A 307 -13.15 -10.02 33.79
CA ASP A 307 -12.78 -9.35 32.54
C ASP A 307 -12.63 -7.83 32.75
N ILE A 308 -13.62 -7.19 33.39
CA ILE A 308 -13.56 -5.75 33.71
C ILE A 308 -12.44 -5.45 34.70
N LYS A 309 -12.26 -6.27 35.73
CA LYS A 309 -11.18 -6.12 36.71
C LYS A 309 -9.80 -6.19 36.04
N ASN A 310 -9.56 -7.20 35.21
CA ASN A 310 -8.31 -7.36 34.48
C ASN A 310 -8.08 -6.21 33.50
N THR A 311 -9.14 -5.75 32.83
CA THR A 311 -9.10 -4.59 31.93
C THR A 311 -8.69 -3.32 32.70
N ALA A 312 -9.32 -3.04 33.84
CA ALA A 312 -9.00 -1.90 34.69
C ALA A 312 -7.56 -1.93 35.23
N GLN A 313 -7.06 -3.12 35.59
CA GLN A 313 -5.67 -3.31 36.00
C GLN A 313 -4.69 -2.96 34.88
N ARG A 314 -4.91 -3.51 33.67
CA ARG A 314 -4.06 -3.25 32.50
C ARG A 314 -4.06 -1.78 32.08
N MET A 315 -5.17 -1.08 32.30
CA MET A 315 -5.32 0.35 32.01
C MET A 315 -4.78 1.26 33.13
N GLY A 316 -4.21 0.71 34.20
CA GLY A 316 -3.60 1.47 35.31
C GLY A 316 -4.59 2.09 36.30
N GLU A 317 -5.88 1.79 36.21
CA GLU A 317 -6.94 2.39 37.04
C GLU A 317 -6.94 1.87 38.49
N LEU A 318 -6.32 0.72 38.72
CA LEU A 318 -6.16 0.14 40.06
C LEU A 318 -4.87 0.62 40.76
N GLY A 319 -3.91 1.17 40.02
CA GLY A 319 -2.64 1.68 40.58
C GLY A 319 -1.74 0.58 41.16
N ILE A 320 -1.73 -0.60 40.52
CA ILE A 320 -0.90 -1.76 40.87
C ILE A 320 0.08 -2.01 39.72
#